data_AF-A0A0R1ZQ95-F1
#
_entry.id   AF-A0A0R1ZQ95-F1
#
_cell.length_a   1.000
_cell.length_b   1.000
_cell.length_c   1.000
_cell.angle_alpha   90.00
_cell.angle_beta   90.00
_cell.angle_gamma   90.00
#
_symmetry.space_group_name_H-M   'P 1'
#
loop_
_entity.id
_entity.type
_entity.pdbx_description
1 polymer ?
#
loop_
_entity_poly.entity_id
_entity_poly.type
_entity_poly.pdbx_seq_one_letter_code
_entity_poly.pdbx_strand_id
1 'polypeptide(L)' 'MRLSIILIILLLIVIGFLMIYNALGVRDRAATFSRGMIMTIGIIIFGGGIYLFVKYLLR' A
#
# COMPACT_ATOMS: atom_id res chain seq x y z
N MET A 1 1.14 21.11 -9.61
CA MET A 1 1.61 19.96 -10.43
C MET A 1 2.36 18.90 -9.60
N ARG A 2 3.39 19.27 -8.83
CA ARG A 2 4.14 18.28 -7.99
C ARG A 2 3.29 17.54 -6.97
N LEU A 3 2.42 18.26 -6.24
CA LEU A 3 1.52 17.68 -5.24
C LEU A 3 0.55 16.65 -5.83
N SER A 4 0.01 16.97 -7.00
CA SER A 4 -0.96 16.15 -7.74
C SER A 4 -0.37 14.81 -8.16
N ILE A 5 0.90 14.81 -8.62
CA ILE A 5 1.62 13.59 -9.01
C ILE A 5 1.86 12.69 -7.80
N ILE A 6 2.25 13.27 -6.66
CA ILE A 6 2.49 12.51 -5.43
C ILE A 6 1.17 11.85 -4.95
N LEU A 7 0.05 12.58 -4.99
CA LEU A 7 -1.27 12.04 -4.67
C LEU A 7 -1.68 10.88 -5.59
N ILE A 8 -1.40 10.99 -6.89
CA ILE A 8 -1.68 9.92 -7.86
C ILE A 8 -0.84 8.67 -7.56
N ILE A 9 0.44 8.83 -7.25
CA ILE A 9 1.32 7.71 -6.87
C ILE A 9 0.81 7.03 -5.60
N LEU A 10 0.40 7.82 -4.60
CA LEU A 10 -0.16 7.30 -3.35
C LEU A 10 -1.44 6.51 -3.61
N LEU A 11 -2.32 7.03 -4.47
CA LEU A 11 -3.57 6.38 -4.86
C LEU A 11 -3.31 5.04 -5.57
N LEU A 12 -2.34 4.98 -6.48
CA LEU A 12 -1.97 3.75 -7.20
C LEU A 12 -1.45 2.67 -6.23
N ILE A 13 -0.68 3.06 -5.21
CA ILE A 13 -0.20 2.14 -4.17
C ILE A 13 -1.38 1.54 -3.37
N VAL A 14 -2.35 2.38 -2.96
CA VAL A 14 -3.57 1.92 -2.26
C VAL A 14 -4.32 0.90 -3.11
N ILE A 15 -4.56 1.22 -4.38
CA ILE A 15 -5.32 0.37 -5.31
C ILE A 15 -4.60 -0.97 -5.53
N GLY A 16 -3.28 -0.94 -5.76
CA GLY A 16 -2.47 -2.14 -5.94
C GLY A 16 -2.51 -3.04 -4.72
N PHE A 17 -2.43 -2.47 -3.51
CA PHE A 17 -2.54 -3.22 -2.27
C PHE A 17 -3.92 -3.86 -2.10
N LEU A 18 -5.00 -3.12 -2.42
CA LEU A 18 -6.37 -3.62 -2.34
C LEU A 18 -6.61 -4.79 -3.31
N MET A 19 -6.08 -4.71 -4.53
CA MET A 19 -6.16 -5.79 -5.52
C MET A 19 -5.42 -7.04 -5.06
N ILE A 20 -4.22 -6.90 -4.53
CA ILE A 20 -3.43 -8.01 -3.97
C ILE A 20 -4.19 -8.65 -2.80
N TYR A 21 -4.72 -7.85 -1.88
CA TYR A 21 -5.49 -8.33 -0.74
C TYR A 21 -6.75 -9.11 -1.16
N ASN A 22 -7.47 -8.61 -2.17
CA ASN A 22 -8.65 -9.26 -2.73
C ASN A 22 -8.28 -10.57 -3.46
N ALA A 23 -7.24 -10.56 -4.29
CA ALA A 23 -6.76 -11.74 -5.02
C ALA A 23 -6.31 -12.88 -4.08
N LEU A 24 -5.65 -12.53 -2.96
CA LEU A 24 -5.26 -13.48 -1.92
C LEU A 24 -6.46 -13.99 -1.11
N GLY A 25 -7.52 -13.18 -0.99
CA GLY A 25 -8.74 -13.56 -0.30
C GLY A 25 -9.62 -14.56 -1.05
N VAL A 26 -9.52 -14.57 -2.38
CA VAL A 26 -10.33 -15.44 -3.25
C VAL A 26 -9.70 -16.83 -3.39
N ARG A 27 -8.36 -16.96 -3.33
CA ARG A 27 -7.70 -18.19 -3.78
C ARG A 27 -7.65 -19.32 -2.74
N ASP A 28 -7.22 -19.13 -1.50
CA ASP A 28 -6.99 -20.31 -0.63
C ASP A 28 -7.05 -20.00 0.87
N ARG A 29 -7.82 -20.79 1.64
CA ARG A 29 -7.79 -20.77 3.13
C ARG A 29 -6.43 -21.17 3.71
N ALA A 30 -5.53 -21.76 2.91
CA ALA A 30 -4.14 -22.04 3.26
C ALA A 30 -3.23 -20.80 3.25
N ALA A 31 -3.69 -19.67 2.69
CA ALA A 31 -2.89 -18.46 2.54
C ALA A 31 -2.80 -17.59 3.81
N THR A 32 -3.28 -18.03 4.97
CA THR A 32 -3.30 -17.24 6.22
C THR A 32 -1.91 -16.73 6.64
N PHE A 33 -0.85 -17.53 6.50
CA PHE A 33 0.54 -17.10 6.72
C PHE A 33 1.01 -16.06 5.68
N SER A 34 0.65 -16.26 4.41
CA SER A 34 0.97 -15.33 3.31
C SER A 34 0.21 -14.00 3.45
N ARG A 35 -1.02 -14.02 3.95
CA ARG A 35 -1.84 -12.85 4.23
C ARG A 35 -1.25 -11.95 5.31
N GLY A 36 -0.76 -12.55 6.41
CA GLY A 36 -0.07 -11.82 7.47
C GLY A 36 1.21 -11.17 6.98
N MET A 37 2.01 -11.90 6.20
CA MET A 37 3.25 -11.37 5.62
C MET A 37 2.97 -10.22 4.63
N ILE A 38 1.93 -10.34 3.82
CA ILE A 38 1.53 -9.32 2.84
C ILE A 38 0.93 -8.10 3.52
N MET A 39 0.15 -8.27 4.60
CA MET A 39 -0.28 -7.17 5.46
C MET A 39 0.91 -6.41 6.04
N THR A 40 1.89 -7.11 6.62
CA THR A 40 3.09 -6.50 7.20
C THR A 40 3.90 -5.74 6.15
N ILE A 41 4.13 -6.32 4.97
CA ILE A 41 4.81 -5.65 3.85
C ILE A 41 4.02 -4.42 3.39
N GLY A 42 2.69 -4.54 3.31
CA GLY A 42 1.78 -3.44 3.01
C GLY A 42 1.92 -2.27 3.97
N ILE A 43 1.89 -2.54 5.27
CA ILE A 43 2.02 -1.53 6.33
C ILE A 43 3.37 -0.82 6.24
N ILE A 44 4.47 -1.55 5.97
CA ILE A 44 5.81 -0.96 5.83
C ILE A 44 5.86 -0.02 4.62
N ILE A 45 5.35 -0.46 3.46
CA ILE A 45 5.33 0.36 2.24
C ILE A 45 4.43 1.58 2.41
N PHE A 46 3.26 1.39 3.04
CA PHE A 46 2.29 2.46 3.26
C PHE A 46 2.81 3.49 4.26
N GLY A 47 3.37 3.03 5.39
CA GLY A 47 4.00 3.90 6.40
C GLY A 47 5.18 4.68 5.84
N GLY A 48 6.04 4.03 5.05
CA GLY A 48 7.15 4.70 4.36
C GLY A 48 6.68 5.73 3.32
N GLY A 49 5.64 5.42 2.56
CA GLY A 49 5.02 6.32 1.60
C GLY A 49 4.38 7.55 2.27
N ILE A 50 3.67 7.36 3.38
CA ILE A 50 3.10 8.45 4.19
C ILE A 50 4.20 9.32 4.79
N TYR A 51 5.27 8.72 5.34
CA TYR A 51 6.38 9.49 5.90
C TYR A 51 7.01 10.40 4.85
N LEU A 52 7.28 9.88 3.65
CA LEU A 52 7.77 10.69 2.55
C LEU A 52 6.75 11.76 2.14
N PHE A 53 5.46 11.41 2.03
CA PHE A 53 4.40 12.36 1.71
C PHE A 53 4.37 13.54 2.69
N VAL A 54 4.36 13.26 3.99
CA VAL A 54 4.34 14.27 5.06
C VAL A 54 5.61 15.13 5.01
N LYS A 55 6.78 14.51 4.83
CA LYS A 55 8.06 15.23 4.72
C LYS A 55 8.14 16.15 3.51
N TYR A 56 7.54 15.77 2.37
CA TYR A 56 7.50 16.59 1.16
C TYR A 56 6.34 17.59 1.14
N LEU A 57 5.31 17.41 1.99
CA LEU A 57 4.17 18.33 2.11
C LEU A 57 4.44 19.46 3.12
N LEU A 58 5.14 19.17 4.22
CA LEU A 58 5.49 20.14 5.28
C LEU A 58 6.70 21.02 4.93
N ARG A 59 7.25 20.90 3.71
CA ARG A 59 8.41 21.65 3.23
C ARG A 59 8.06 22.43 1.98
#